data_AF-P78014-F1
#
_entry.id   AF-P78014-F1
#
_cell.length_a   1.000
_cell.length_b   1.000
_cell.length_c   1.000
_cell.angle_alpha   90.00
_cell.angle_beta   90.00
_cell.angle_gamma   90.00
#
_symmetry.space_group_name_H-M   'P 1'
#
loop_
_entity.id
_entity.type
_entity.pdbx_description
1 polymer ?
#
loop_
_entity_poly.entity_id
_entity_poly.type
_entity_poly.pdbx_seq_one_letter_code
_entity_poly.pdbx_strand_id
1 'polypeptide(L)'
;MVQKEMINKKISQDNSFIQNNNLADFDFLDAKKNSEIKTVSTGSLHLDEALGTGGLPLGRIVELYGNESSGKTTVALHAVASFQKAGKVACYIDAEGALDLSYAKAIGIDLGKLLVAHPKHGENAFALMESLIKTNKVALIVVDSVAALIPKQELEGNMDDQTIGLHARMMSKGLRRVQSLLPESDTCLLFINQLREKPGVMFGNGEVTTGGRALKFYASMRMEAKRSELLKDRFGNYVGIKSKLTVSKNKVARPFGVAFLEIMFNRGIVYEHEVIELALKHNVVVRSDNAYSFKSQNIAIGKEKLFSVLAEKPELFEQIKQLTIKQIHSPPPPAS
;
A
#
# COMPACT_ATOMS: atom_id res chain seq x y z
N MET A 1 20.04 -34.41 16.33
CA MET A 1 21.25 -34.53 15.49
C MET A 1 20.92 -35.10 14.11
N VAL A 2 20.25 -36.27 14.05
CA VAL A 2 19.85 -36.98 12.81
C VAL A 2 19.13 -36.13 11.76
N GLN A 3 18.15 -35.29 12.15
CA GLN A 3 17.43 -34.44 11.18
C GLN A 3 18.34 -33.41 10.48
N LYS A 4 19.32 -32.83 11.19
CA LYS A 4 20.25 -31.86 10.60
C LYS A 4 21.17 -32.55 9.58
N GLU A 5 21.64 -33.75 9.89
CA GLU A 5 22.47 -34.55 8.98
C GLU A 5 21.71 -34.95 7.71
N MET A 6 20.44 -35.37 7.83
CA MET A 6 19.59 -35.68 6.67
C MET A 6 19.37 -34.47 5.77
N ILE A 7 19.09 -33.29 6.35
CA ILE A 7 18.90 -32.04 5.58
C ILE A 7 20.19 -31.67 4.85
N ASN A 8 21.33 -31.69 5.54
CA ASN A 8 22.62 -31.36 4.93
C ASN A 8 22.99 -32.33 3.80
N LYS A 9 22.71 -33.63 3.96
CA LYS A 9 22.92 -34.64 2.92
C LYS A 9 22.05 -34.36 1.69
N LYS A 10 20.78 -33.97 1.89
CA LYS A 10 19.87 -33.60 0.79
C LYS A 10 20.36 -32.34 0.06
N ILE A 11 20.72 -31.29 0.77
CA ILE A 11 21.27 -30.05 0.17
C ILE A 11 22.52 -30.36 -0.65
N SER A 12 23.40 -31.24 -0.15
CA SER A 12 24.58 -31.66 -0.90
C SER A 12 24.25 -32.44 -2.17
N GLN A 13 23.19 -33.27 -2.16
CA GLN A 13 22.71 -34.00 -3.34
C GLN A 13 22.05 -33.08 -4.36
N ASP A 14 21.27 -32.11 -3.88
CA ASP A 14 20.61 -31.10 -4.70
C ASP A 14 21.67 -30.22 -5.40
N ASN A 15 22.69 -29.76 -4.67
CA ASN A 15 23.80 -29.00 -5.23
C ASN A 15 24.65 -29.80 -6.23
N SER A 16 24.90 -31.09 -5.96
CA SER A 16 25.64 -31.93 -6.90
C SER A 16 24.80 -32.23 -8.15
N PHE A 17 23.48 -32.37 -8.03
CA PHE A 17 22.58 -32.47 -9.19
C PHE A 17 22.66 -31.21 -10.06
N ILE A 18 22.62 -30.01 -9.47
CA ILE A 18 22.76 -28.75 -10.21
C ILE A 18 24.10 -28.68 -10.95
N GLN A 19 25.20 -28.94 -10.25
CA GLN A 19 26.55 -28.88 -10.80
C GLN A 19 26.78 -29.93 -11.90
N ASN A 20 26.35 -31.17 -11.67
CA ASN A 20 26.57 -32.27 -12.62
C ASN A 20 25.76 -32.13 -13.90
N ASN A 21 24.65 -31.38 -13.88
CA ASN A 21 23.76 -31.22 -15.03
C ASN A 21 23.87 -29.84 -15.70
N ASN A 22 24.90 -29.04 -15.37
CA ASN A 22 25.09 -27.68 -15.89
C ASN A 22 23.85 -26.77 -15.68
N LEU A 23 23.12 -26.97 -14.58
CA LEU A 23 21.91 -26.22 -14.24
C LEU A 23 22.25 -24.95 -13.44
N ALA A 24 23.31 -24.23 -13.80
CA ALA A 24 23.85 -23.12 -12.99
C ALA A 24 22.83 -21.98 -12.76
N ASP A 25 21.84 -21.83 -13.64
CA ASP A 25 20.75 -20.85 -13.52
C ASP A 25 19.55 -21.35 -12.68
N PHE A 26 19.64 -22.57 -12.13
CA PHE A 26 18.58 -23.20 -11.36
C PHE A 26 18.99 -23.33 -9.89
N ASP A 27 18.13 -22.85 -9.00
CA ASP A 27 18.19 -23.14 -7.58
C ASP A 27 16.98 -24.02 -7.21
N PHE A 28 17.20 -24.99 -6.33
CA PHE A 28 16.08 -25.64 -5.67
C PHE A 28 15.35 -24.61 -4.80
N LEU A 29 14.02 -24.61 -4.89
CA LEU A 29 13.17 -23.82 -4.00
C LEU A 29 13.37 -24.30 -2.56
N ASP A 30 14.26 -23.64 -1.83
CA ASP A 30 14.40 -23.86 -0.41
C ASP A 30 13.18 -23.22 0.27
N ALA A 31 12.31 -24.07 0.82
CA ALA A 31 11.11 -23.65 1.53
C ALA A 31 11.42 -22.69 2.70
N LYS A 32 12.67 -22.67 3.21
CA LYS A 32 13.12 -21.69 4.21
C LYS A 32 13.67 -20.39 3.61
N LYS A 33 14.18 -20.40 2.38
CA LYS A 33 14.54 -19.19 1.61
C LYS A 33 13.37 -18.56 0.88
N ASN A 34 12.17 -19.17 0.91
CA ASN A 34 10.94 -18.45 0.59
C ASN A 34 10.80 -17.33 1.63
N SER A 35 11.46 -16.21 1.32
CA SER A 35 11.61 -15.06 2.19
C SER A 35 10.22 -14.60 2.51
N GLU A 36 9.88 -14.65 3.79
CA GLU A 36 8.72 -13.97 4.31
C GLU A 36 8.70 -12.56 3.70
N ILE A 37 7.67 -12.27 2.91
CA ILE A 37 7.63 -11.04 2.13
C ILE A 37 7.61 -9.91 3.13
N LYS A 38 8.73 -9.19 3.24
CA LYS A 38 8.83 -8.05 4.13
C LYS A 38 7.77 -7.04 3.73
N THR A 39 7.02 -6.56 4.70
CA THR A 39 6.00 -5.54 4.50
C THR A 39 6.25 -4.34 5.40
N VAL A 40 5.65 -3.21 5.02
CA VAL A 40 5.61 -2.01 5.85
C VAL A 40 4.17 -1.49 5.85
N SER A 41 3.66 -1.17 7.03
CA SER A 41 2.29 -0.69 7.21
C SER A 41 1.93 0.43 6.23
N THR A 42 0.70 0.41 5.74
CA THR A 42 0.13 1.46 4.90
C THR A 42 -0.17 2.75 5.69
N GLY A 43 -0.04 2.72 7.01
CA GLY A 43 -0.52 3.77 7.91
C GLY A 43 -2.01 3.62 8.29
N SER A 44 -2.68 2.57 7.81
CA SER A 44 -4.03 2.17 8.23
C SER A 44 -4.04 0.70 8.63
N LEU A 45 -4.50 0.41 9.84
CA LEU A 45 -4.68 -0.97 10.31
C LEU A 45 -5.81 -1.68 9.58
N HIS A 46 -6.89 -0.97 9.23
CA HIS A 46 -7.96 -1.55 8.42
C HIS A 46 -7.43 -2.01 7.06
N LEU A 47 -6.62 -1.18 6.42
CA LEU A 47 -6.02 -1.53 5.14
C LEU A 47 -4.99 -2.66 5.31
N ASP A 48 -4.11 -2.59 6.29
CA ASP A 48 -3.12 -3.63 6.56
C ASP A 48 -3.76 -5.01 6.81
N GLU A 49 -4.88 -5.06 7.55
CA GLU A 49 -5.69 -6.27 7.73
C GLU A 49 -6.29 -6.74 6.39
N ALA A 50 -6.88 -5.83 5.60
CA ALA A 50 -7.47 -6.17 4.31
C ALA A 50 -6.43 -6.65 3.28
N LEU A 51 -5.18 -6.20 3.38
CA LEU A 51 -4.07 -6.68 2.56
C LEU A 51 -3.63 -8.09 2.93
N GLY A 52 -3.87 -8.53 4.17
CA GLY A 52 -3.51 -9.86 4.68
C GLY A 52 -2.01 -10.09 4.89
N THR A 53 -1.16 -9.11 4.58
CA THR A 53 0.30 -9.15 4.75
C THR A 53 0.82 -8.17 5.80
N GLY A 54 -0.07 -7.43 6.47
CA GLY A 54 0.30 -6.41 7.45
C GLY A 54 0.82 -5.10 6.84
N GLY A 55 0.74 -4.93 5.52
CA GLY A 55 1.17 -3.71 4.84
C GLY A 55 1.59 -3.92 3.39
N LEU A 56 2.24 -2.90 2.84
CA LEU A 56 2.76 -2.90 1.46
C LEU A 56 3.99 -3.81 1.34
N PRO A 57 4.02 -4.71 0.34
CA PRO A 57 5.15 -5.62 0.15
C PRO A 57 6.36 -4.92 -0.47
N LEU A 58 7.53 -5.10 0.14
CA LEU A 58 8.81 -4.65 -0.41
C LEU A 58 9.21 -5.51 -1.62
N GLY A 59 9.98 -4.91 -2.54
CA GLY A 59 10.43 -5.53 -3.79
C GLY A 59 9.31 -5.76 -4.81
N ARG A 60 8.18 -5.05 -4.69
CA ARG A 60 6.98 -5.26 -5.51
C ARG A 60 6.38 -3.95 -6.04
N ILE A 61 5.60 -4.09 -7.10
CA ILE A 61 4.76 -3.02 -7.65
C ILE A 61 3.36 -3.11 -7.05
N VAL A 62 2.83 -1.98 -6.61
CA VAL A 62 1.48 -1.80 -6.10
C VAL A 62 0.79 -0.71 -6.90
N GLU A 63 -0.50 -0.89 -7.21
CA GLU A 63 -1.34 0.13 -7.85
C GLU A 63 -2.49 0.51 -6.91
N LEU A 64 -2.66 1.80 -6.65
CA LEU A 64 -3.81 2.38 -5.95
C LEU A 64 -4.58 3.26 -6.95
N TYR A 65 -5.76 2.80 -7.35
CA TYR A 65 -6.55 3.46 -8.39
C TYR A 65 -7.97 3.78 -7.92
N GLY A 66 -8.66 4.67 -8.62
CA GLY A 66 -10.00 5.10 -8.24
C GLY A 66 -10.36 6.50 -8.72
N ASN A 67 -11.58 6.93 -8.43
CA ASN A 67 -12.13 8.23 -8.82
C ASN A 67 -11.41 9.39 -8.12
N GLU A 68 -11.62 10.61 -8.61
CA GLU A 68 -11.22 11.82 -7.92
C GLU A 68 -11.80 11.85 -6.49
N SER A 69 -11.09 12.49 -5.58
CA SER A 69 -11.52 12.66 -4.19
C SER A 69 -11.86 11.35 -3.45
N SER A 70 -11.32 10.20 -3.88
CA SER A 70 -11.48 8.92 -3.18
C SER A 70 -10.43 8.66 -2.10
N GLY A 71 -9.48 9.57 -1.89
CA GLY A 71 -8.45 9.46 -0.86
C GLY A 71 -7.16 8.75 -1.26
N LYS A 72 -6.95 8.47 -2.56
CA LYS A 72 -5.73 7.77 -3.06
C LYS A 72 -4.43 8.43 -2.59
N THR A 73 -4.30 9.74 -2.86
CA THR A 73 -3.15 10.54 -2.46
C THR A 73 -2.97 10.53 -0.95
N THR A 74 -4.04 10.72 -0.17
CA THR A 74 -3.97 10.63 1.30
C THR A 74 -3.45 9.27 1.76
N VAL A 75 -3.95 8.15 1.23
CA VAL A 75 -3.49 6.80 1.59
C VAL A 75 -2.00 6.63 1.24
N ALA A 76 -1.55 7.14 0.10
CA ALA A 76 -0.13 7.09 -0.26
C ALA A 76 0.73 7.96 0.67
N LEU A 77 0.25 9.13 1.10
CA LEU A 77 0.93 9.98 2.08
C LEU A 77 1.02 9.30 3.47
N HIS A 78 -0.02 8.58 3.91
CA HIS A 78 0.05 7.76 5.12
C HIS A 78 1.07 6.62 5.00
N ALA A 79 1.19 6.00 3.81
CA ALA A 79 2.24 5.02 3.55
C ALA A 79 3.63 5.67 3.66
N VAL A 80 3.84 6.86 3.08
CA VAL A 80 5.09 7.63 3.22
C VAL A 80 5.44 7.88 4.69
N ALA A 81 4.48 8.40 5.48
CA ALA A 81 4.69 8.65 6.91
C ALA A 81 5.05 7.36 7.68
N SER A 82 4.37 6.25 7.37
CA SER A 82 4.64 4.93 7.96
C SER A 82 6.04 4.41 7.62
N PHE A 83 6.49 4.54 6.37
CA PHE A 83 7.83 4.16 5.95
C PHE A 83 8.91 5.00 6.66
N GLN A 84 8.71 6.30 6.77
CA GLN A 84 9.62 7.19 7.52
C GLN A 84 9.68 6.81 9.01
N LYS A 85 8.53 6.53 9.63
CA LYS A 85 8.45 6.06 11.02
C LYS A 85 9.18 4.72 11.22
N ALA A 86 9.19 3.86 10.20
CA ALA A 86 9.97 2.62 10.18
C ALA A 86 11.47 2.83 9.85
N GLY A 87 11.96 4.08 9.87
CA GLY A 87 13.36 4.43 9.62
C GLY A 87 13.78 4.31 8.15
N LYS A 88 12.84 4.24 7.21
CA LYS A 88 13.12 4.03 5.78
C LYS A 88 12.99 5.32 4.98
N VAL A 89 13.76 5.43 3.89
CA VAL A 89 13.68 6.57 2.97
C VAL A 89 12.53 6.36 1.99
N ALA A 90 11.70 7.39 1.82
CA ALA A 90 10.61 7.44 0.85
C ALA A 90 10.85 8.54 -0.19
N CYS A 91 10.43 8.29 -1.42
CA CYS A 91 10.42 9.26 -2.50
C CYS A 91 9.00 9.44 -3.06
N TYR A 92 8.63 10.68 -3.33
CA TYR A 92 7.37 11.06 -3.97
C TYR A 92 7.65 11.68 -5.34
N ILE A 93 7.24 11.00 -6.40
CA ILE A 93 7.28 11.50 -7.77
C ILE A 93 5.93 12.17 -8.04
N ASP A 94 5.91 13.49 -7.91
CA ASP A 94 4.72 14.33 -8.12
C ASP A 94 4.69 14.78 -9.59
N ALA A 95 4.12 13.91 -10.43
CA ALA A 95 3.90 14.16 -11.85
C ALA A 95 2.70 15.09 -12.09
N GLU A 96 1.72 15.14 -11.18
CA GLU A 96 0.59 16.07 -11.26
C GLU A 96 0.96 17.51 -10.83
N GLY A 97 2.03 17.68 -10.04
CA GLY A 97 2.47 18.99 -9.54
C GLY A 97 1.54 19.55 -8.46
N ALA A 98 0.83 18.67 -7.74
CA ALA A 98 -0.28 19.03 -6.86
C ALA A 98 -0.06 18.60 -5.39
N LEU A 99 1.15 18.20 -5.01
CA LEU A 99 1.44 17.78 -3.64
C LEU A 99 1.33 18.95 -2.63
N ASP A 100 0.34 18.88 -1.74
CA ASP A 100 0.19 19.83 -0.62
C ASP A 100 1.13 19.45 0.54
N LEU A 101 2.20 20.22 0.70
CA LEU A 101 3.20 20.04 1.76
C LEU A 101 2.64 20.30 3.17
N SER A 102 1.66 21.21 3.30
CA SER A 102 1.04 21.51 4.59
C SER A 102 0.19 20.34 5.08
N TYR A 103 -0.56 19.71 4.16
CA TYR A 103 -1.33 18.51 4.43
C TYR A 103 -0.44 17.29 4.69
N ALA A 104 0.63 17.12 3.91
CA ALA A 104 1.64 16.08 4.14
C ALA A 104 2.25 16.17 5.55
N LYS A 105 2.58 17.40 5.99
CA LYS A 105 3.07 17.64 7.36
C LYS A 105 2.01 17.32 8.41
N ALA A 106 0.74 17.66 8.16
CA ALA A 106 -0.36 17.36 9.08
C ALA A 106 -0.60 15.85 9.25
N ILE A 107 -0.36 15.03 8.22
CA ILE A 107 -0.37 13.57 8.28
C ILE A 107 0.79 13.01 9.14
N GLY A 108 1.87 13.79 9.30
CA GLY A 108 3.06 13.40 10.08
C GLY A 108 4.27 13.02 9.22
N ILE A 109 4.30 13.41 7.95
CA ILE A 109 5.48 13.25 7.10
C ILE A 109 6.58 14.22 7.55
N ASP A 110 7.79 13.70 7.75
CA ASP A 110 9.00 14.48 7.93
C ASP A 110 9.45 15.03 6.56
N LEU A 111 9.02 16.26 6.24
CA LEU A 111 9.34 16.93 4.98
C LEU A 111 10.85 17.10 4.77
N GLY A 112 11.66 17.16 5.84
CA GLY A 112 13.12 17.27 5.73
C GLY A 112 13.80 15.99 5.26
N LYS A 113 13.11 14.86 5.30
CA LYS A 113 13.60 13.54 4.87
C LYS A 113 12.85 12.97 3.66
N LEU A 114 11.86 13.70 3.12
CA LEU A 114 11.11 13.27 1.96
C LEU A 114 11.85 13.68 0.68
N LEU A 115 12.18 12.71 -0.17
CA LEU A 115 12.66 13.01 -1.51
C LEU A 115 11.46 13.32 -2.41
N VAL A 116 11.41 14.51 -3.01
CA VAL A 116 10.36 14.88 -3.97
C VAL A 116 10.97 15.11 -5.34
N ALA A 117 10.34 14.58 -6.39
CA ALA A 117 10.77 14.78 -7.76
C ALA A 117 9.58 15.19 -8.64
N HIS A 118 9.83 16.15 -9.54
CA HIS A 118 8.87 16.60 -10.55
C HIS A 118 9.43 16.22 -11.93
N PRO A 119 9.00 15.08 -12.50
CA PRO A 119 9.53 14.62 -13.77
C PRO A 119 9.06 15.51 -14.91
N LYS A 120 9.92 15.69 -15.93
CA LYS A 120 9.55 16.48 -17.12
C LYS A 120 8.58 15.74 -18.05
N HIS A 121 8.66 14.41 -18.05
CA HIS A 121 7.89 13.50 -18.90
C HIS A 121 7.98 12.08 -18.35
N GLY A 122 7.17 11.16 -18.86
CA GLY A 122 7.05 9.80 -18.33
C GLY A 122 8.35 8.98 -18.43
N GLU A 123 9.13 9.09 -19.50
CA GLU A 123 10.43 8.40 -19.60
C GLU A 123 11.44 8.91 -18.57
N ASN A 124 11.42 10.21 -18.27
CA ASN A 124 12.25 10.79 -17.22
C ASN A 124 11.83 10.25 -15.84
N ALA A 125 10.52 10.11 -15.57
CA ALA A 125 10.03 9.49 -14.34
C ALA A 125 10.54 8.03 -14.20
N PHE A 126 10.49 7.23 -15.26
CA PHE A 126 11.03 5.86 -15.23
C PHE A 126 12.55 5.81 -15.01
N ALA A 127 13.31 6.74 -15.58
CA ALA A 127 14.74 6.85 -15.36
C ALA A 127 15.07 7.22 -13.89
N LEU A 128 14.28 8.11 -13.28
CA LEU A 128 14.39 8.44 -11.86
C LEU A 128 14.09 7.22 -10.98
N MET A 129 12.98 6.52 -11.23
CA MET A 129 12.63 5.29 -10.51
C MET A 129 13.74 4.25 -10.58
N GLU A 130 14.25 3.97 -11.78
CA GLU A 130 15.35 3.02 -11.99
C GLU A 130 16.60 3.42 -11.19
N SER A 131 16.96 4.70 -11.21
CA SER A 131 18.13 5.21 -10.48
C SER A 131 17.96 5.06 -8.98
N LEU A 132 16.78 5.40 -8.45
CA LEU A 132 16.46 5.28 -7.02
C LEU A 132 16.46 3.82 -6.55
N ILE A 133 15.85 2.91 -7.33
CA ILE A 133 15.82 1.47 -7.01
C ILE A 133 17.24 0.91 -6.93
N LYS A 134 18.11 1.25 -7.90
CA LYS A 134 19.51 0.79 -7.92
C LYS A 134 20.34 1.24 -6.72
N THR A 135 19.92 2.28 -5.99
CA THR A 135 20.63 2.72 -4.78
C THR A 135 20.47 1.74 -3.61
N ASN A 136 19.41 0.91 -3.60
CA ASN A 136 18.98 0.10 -2.46
C ASN A 136 18.78 0.88 -1.15
N LYS A 137 18.63 2.22 -1.22
CA LYS A 137 18.41 3.09 -0.05
C LYS A 137 16.96 3.56 0.08
N VAL A 138 16.22 3.60 -1.04
CA VAL A 138 14.83 4.07 -1.08
C VAL A 138 13.89 2.87 -0.99
N ALA A 139 13.11 2.83 0.08
CA ALA A 139 12.22 1.70 0.36
C ALA A 139 10.80 1.91 -0.17
N LEU A 140 10.38 3.16 -0.39
CA LEU A 140 9.09 3.49 -1.01
C LEU A 140 9.31 4.53 -2.10
N ILE A 141 8.76 4.27 -3.28
CA ILE A 141 8.61 5.27 -4.34
C ILE A 141 7.12 5.37 -4.66
N VAL A 142 6.53 6.54 -4.42
CA VAL A 142 5.16 6.87 -4.83
C VAL A 142 5.21 7.61 -6.16
N VAL A 143 4.30 7.28 -7.08
CA VAL A 143 4.14 7.98 -8.35
C VAL A 143 2.71 8.51 -8.44
N ASP A 144 2.57 9.83 -8.35
CA ASP A 144 1.28 10.53 -8.40
C ASP A 144 1.22 11.45 -9.64
N SER A 145 0.58 11.07 -10.74
CA SER A 145 -0.10 9.81 -11.01
C SER A 145 0.33 9.22 -12.36
N VAL A 146 -0.05 7.97 -12.62
CA VAL A 146 0.18 7.33 -13.94
C VAL A 146 -0.43 8.16 -15.08
N ALA A 147 -1.57 8.81 -14.85
CA ALA A 147 -2.22 9.63 -15.87
C ALA A 147 -1.35 10.82 -16.31
N ALA A 148 -0.49 11.33 -15.42
CA ALA A 148 0.43 12.44 -15.68
C ALA A 148 1.81 12.00 -16.22
N LEU A 149 2.05 10.70 -16.40
CA LEU A 149 3.27 10.20 -17.05
C LEU A 149 3.17 10.33 -18.58
N ILE A 150 3.19 11.56 -19.07
CA ILE A 150 3.03 11.86 -20.49
C ILE A 150 4.34 11.57 -21.24
N PRO A 151 4.33 10.77 -22.32
CA PRO A 151 5.51 10.52 -23.14
C PRO A 151 6.12 11.81 -23.70
N LYS A 152 7.46 11.88 -23.78
CA LYS A 152 8.17 13.05 -24.32
C LYS A 152 7.66 13.47 -25.71
N GLN A 153 7.47 12.49 -26.59
CA GLN A 153 6.98 12.71 -27.95
C GLN A 153 5.55 13.29 -27.97
N GLU A 154 4.72 12.98 -26.99
CA GLU A 154 3.37 13.55 -26.87
C GLU A 154 3.39 14.99 -26.39
N LEU A 155 4.35 15.34 -25.51
CA LEU A 155 4.55 16.71 -25.03
C LEU A 155 5.15 17.65 -26.07
N GLU A 156 6.02 17.14 -26.94
CA GLU A 156 6.69 17.92 -27.99
C GLU A 156 5.88 17.97 -29.31
N GLY A 157 4.86 17.12 -29.43
CA GLY A 157 3.99 17.06 -30.60
C GLY A 157 2.94 18.17 -30.64
N ASN A 158 2.30 18.31 -31.80
CA ASN A 158 1.14 19.19 -31.94
C ASN A 158 -0.13 18.50 -31.40
N MET A 159 -1.15 19.28 -31.05
CA MET A 159 -2.44 18.75 -30.56
C MET A 159 -3.10 17.78 -31.55
N ASP A 160 -2.85 17.96 -32.85
CA ASP A 160 -3.45 17.15 -33.92
C ASP A 160 -2.65 15.86 -34.22
N ASP A 161 -1.50 15.65 -33.59
CA ASP A 161 -0.66 14.47 -33.82
C ASP A 161 -1.32 13.20 -33.27
N GLN A 162 -1.55 12.22 -34.15
CA GLN A 162 -2.12 10.93 -33.75
C GLN A 162 -1.08 10.04 -33.06
N THR A 163 -1.00 10.11 -31.73
CA THR A 163 -0.08 9.30 -30.91
C THR A 163 -0.75 8.05 -30.32
N ILE A 164 -1.37 7.24 -31.19
CA ILE A 164 -2.16 6.06 -30.75
C ILE A 164 -1.30 5.10 -29.91
N GLY A 165 -1.73 4.88 -28.65
CA GLY A 165 -1.12 3.91 -27.73
C GLY A 165 0.30 4.24 -27.28
N LEU A 166 0.79 5.47 -27.50
CA LEU A 166 2.14 5.88 -27.10
C LEU A 166 2.34 5.76 -25.58
N HIS A 167 1.41 6.30 -24.79
CA HIS A 167 1.41 6.20 -23.33
C HIS A 167 1.47 4.72 -22.87
N ALA A 168 0.64 3.83 -23.41
CA ALA A 168 0.63 2.42 -23.04
C ALA A 168 1.95 1.69 -23.38
N ARG A 169 2.57 2.02 -24.52
CA ARG A 169 3.88 1.47 -24.91
C ARG A 169 4.99 1.96 -23.99
N MET A 170 5.00 3.26 -23.63
CA MET A 170 5.95 3.83 -22.68
C MET A 170 5.83 3.14 -21.32
N MET A 171 4.63 3.01 -20.78
CA MET A 171 4.37 2.30 -19.52
C MET A 171 4.88 0.85 -19.57
N SER A 172 4.60 0.14 -20.67
CA SER A 172 5.04 -1.26 -20.82
C SER A 172 6.57 -1.40 -20.84
N LYS A 173 7.28 -0.48 -21.51
CA LYS A 173 8.75 -0.45 -21.53
C LYS A 173 9.33 -0.06 -20.17
N GLY A 174 8.79 0.98 -19.55
CA GLY A 174 9.24 1.48 -18.25
C GLY A 174 9.04 0.45 -17.14
N LEU A 175 7.85 -0.13 -17.03
CA LEU A 175 7.53 -1.15 -16.03
C LEU A 175 8.41 -2.40 -16.15
N ARG A 176 8.72 -2.82 -17.39
CA ARG A 176 9.64 -3.94 -17.64
C ARG A 176 11.04 -3.67 -17.07
N ARG A 177 11.55 -2.44 -17.20
CA ARG A 177 12.88 -2.05 -16.72
C ARG A 177 12.96 -1.98 -15.19
N VAL A 178 11.95 -1.40 -14.54
CA VAL A 178 11.96 -1.28 -13.08
C VAL A 178 11.63 -2.60 -12.41
N GLN A 179 10.74 -3.42 -12.98
CA GLN A 179 10.32 -4.68 -12.37
C GLN A 179 11.47 -5.70 -12.26
N SER A 180 12.44 -5.71 -13.18
CA SER A 180 13.60 -6.62 -13.06
C SER A 180 14.53 -6.26 -11.90
N LEU A 181 14.45 -5.04 -11.38
CA LEU A 181 15.33 -4.55 -10.31
C LEU A 181 14.69 -4.68 -8.91
N LEU A 182 13.36 -4.75 -8.84
CA LEU A 182 12.62 -4.74 -7.58
C LEU A 182 12.83 -6.00 -6.72
N PRO A 183 12.91 -7.25 -7.23
CA PRO A 183 13.05 -8.42 -6.37
C PRO A 183 14.32 -8.41 -5.51
N GLU A 184 15.40 -7.83 -6.03
CA GLU A 184 16.68 -7.68 -5.32
C GLU A 184 16.73 -6.41 -4.47
N SER A 185 15.77 -5.49 -4.65
CA SER A 185 15.66 -4.28 -3.86
C SER A 185 14.62 -4.43 -2.75
N ASP A 186 14.86 -3.81 -1.59
CA ASP A 186 13.83 -3.66 -0.55
C ASP A 186 12.89 -2.47 -0.87
N THR A 187 12.61 -2.19 -2.17
CA THR A 187 11.78 -1.06 -2.62
C THR A 187 10.36 -1.49 -2.97
N CYS A 188 9.36 -0.84 -2.38
CA CYS A 188 7.98 -0.87 -2.85
C CYS A 188 7.74 0.28 -3.83
N LEU A 189 7.23 -0.04 -5.02
CA LEU A 189 6.85 0.96 -6.02
C LEU A 189 5.32 1.10 -6.06
N LEU A 190 4.79 2.21 -5.55
CA LEU A 190 3.36 2.49 -5.43
C LEU A 190 2.93 3.50 -6.51
N PHE A 191 2.14 3.05 -7.47
CA PHE A 191 1.53 3.92 -8.48
C PHE A 191 0.14 4.35 -8.05
N ILE A 192 -0.12 5.66 -8.07
CA ILE A 192 -1.48 6.21 -8.03
C ILE A 192 -2.00 6.29 -9.46
N ASN A 193 -3.26 5.88 -9.66
CA ASN A 193 -3.88 5.88 -10.97
C ASN A 193 -5.33 6.38 -10.92
N GLN A 194 -5.81 6.88 -12.05
CA GLN A 194 -7.18 7.38 -12.22
C GLN A 194 -8.02 6.32 -12.93
N LEU A 195 -9.32 6.34 -12.66
CA LEU A 195 -10.31 5.62 -13.46
C LEU A 195 -10.72 6.48 -14.67
N ARG A 196 -10.94 5.80 -15.80
CA ARG A 196 -11.52 6.34 -17.03
C ARG A 196 -12.62 5.38 -17.47
N GLU A 197 -13.62 5.88 -18.18
CA GLU A 197 -14.61 5.03 -18.83
C GLU A 197 -14.14 4.65 -20.22
N LYS A 198 -14.32 3.39 -20.61
CA LYS A 198 -14.09 2.92 -21.97
C LYS A 198 -15.39 3.11 -22.78
N PRO A 199 -15.40 3.98 -23.81
CA PRO A 199 -16.59 4.14 -24.65
C PRO A 199 -17.00 2.81 -25.32
N GLY A 200 -18.31 2.58 -25.44
CA GLY A 200 -18.87 1.45 -26.20
C GLY A 200 -18.97 0.12 -25.46
N VAL A 201 -18.73 0.08 -24.15
CA VAL A 201 -19.00 -1.13 -23.33
C VAL A 201 -20.50 -1.21 -23.03
N MET A 202 -21.22 -2.11 -23.70
CA MET A 202 -22.66 -2.33 -23.46
C MET A 202 -22.95 -3.29 -22.30
N PHE A 203 -22.00 -4.16 -21.94
CA PHE A 203 -22.13 -5.13 -20.85
C PHE A 203 -20.83 -5.19 -20.03
N GLY A 204 -20.98 -5.23 -18.71
CA GLY A 204 -19.86 -5.31 -17.75
C GLY A 204 -19.38 -3.95 -17.24
N ASN A 205 -18.32 -3.96 -16.42
CA ASN A 205 -17.72 -2.72 -15.91
C ASN A 205 -16.86 -2.07 -17.01
N GLY A 206 -17.26 -0.87 -17.45
CA GLY A 206 -16.53 -0.05 -18.42
C GLY A 206 -15.35 0.74 -17.83
N GLU A 207 -15.16 0.70 -16.51
CA GLU A 207 -14.06 1.38 -15.82
C GLU A 207 -12.70 0.74 -16.17
N VAL A 208 -11.76 1.55 -16.64
CA VAL A 208 -10.38 1.18 -16.97
C VAL A 208 -9.41 2.16 -16.32
N THR A 209 -8.18 1.71 -16.03
CA THR A 209 -7.12 2.59 -15.54
C THR A 209 -6.29 3.17 -16.69
N THR A 210 -5.65 4.31 -16.47
CA THR A 210 -4.78 4.92 -17.50
C THR A 210 -3.45 4.17 -17.63
N GLY A 211 -2.71 4.41 -18.72
CA GLY A 211 -1.41 3.77 -18.97
C GLY A 211 -1.48 2.37 -19.62
N GLY A 212 -2.65 1.94 -20.08
CA GLY A 212 -2.86 0.65 -20.71
C GLY A 212 -2.89 -0.53 -19.72
N ARG A 213 -2.67 -1.75 -20.20
CA ARG A 213 -2.87 -2.97 -19.38
C ARG A 213 -1.63 -3.40 -18.59
N ALA A 214 -0.46 -2.85 -18.88
CA ALA A 214 0.81 -3.33 -18.33
C ALA A 214 0.84 -3.29 -16.80
N LEU A 215 0.49 -2.16 -16.19
CA LEU A 215 0.49 -1.99 -14.74
C LEU A 215 -0.41 -3.02 -14.04
N LYS A 216 -1.60 -3.30 -14.60
CA LYS A 216 -2.52 -4.34 -14.09
C LYS A 216 -1.85 -5.71 -14.00
N PHE A 217 -0.93 -6.06 -14.90
CA PHE A 217 -0.21 -7.34 -14.88
C PHE A 217 1.01 -7.33 -13.95
N TYR A 218 1.82 -6.27 -14.04
CA TYR A 218 3.05 -6.08 -13.25
C TYR A 218 2.77 -5.88 -11.76
N ALA A 219 1.69 -5.19 -11.40
CA ALA A 219 1.31 -4.98 -10.01
C ALA A 219 1.07 -6.31 -9.30
N SER A 220 1.76 -6.52 -8.17
CA SER A 220 1.52 -7.64 -7.26
C SER A 220 0.26 -7.42 -6.43
N MET A 221 -0.08 -6.17 -6.18
CA MET A 221 -1.25 -5.76 -5.42
C MET A 221 -1.95 -4.60 -6.12
N ARG A 222 -3.27 -4.62 -6.18
CA ARG A 222 -4.08 -3.53 -6.74
C ARG A 222 -5.23 -3.20 -5.81
N MET A 223 -5.34 -1.93 -5.43
CA MET A 223 -6.35 -1.41 -4.53
C MET A 223 -7.23 -0.40 -5.26
N GLU A 224 -8.53 -0.60 -5.22
CA GLU A 224 -9.52 0.34 -5.74
C GLU A 224 -10.07 1.19 -4.60
N ALA A 225 -9.90 2.50 -4.66
CA ALA A 225 -10.45 3.45 -3.69
C ALA A 225 -11.71 4.12 -4.27
N LYS A 226 -12.83 4.00 -3.56
CA LYS A 226 -14.09 4.70 -3.86
C LYS A 226 -14.61 5.42 -2.62
N ARG A 227 -15.07 6.66 -2.77
CA ARG A 227 -15.75 7.37 -1.69
C ARG A 227 -17.11 6.70 -1.42
N SER A 228 -17.30 6.18 -0.21
CA SER A 228 -18.57 5.58 0.21
C SER A 228 -19.50 6.58 0.89
N GLU A 229 -18.96 7.56 1.61
CA GLU A 229 -19.76 8.51 2.40
C GLU A 229 -19.03 9.85 2.56
N LEU A 230 -19.79 10.93 2.78
CA LEU A 230 -19.30 12.23 3.22
C LEU A 230 -19.50 12.37 4.73
N LEU A 231 -18.44 12.70 5.46
CA LEU A 231 -18.49 12.88 6.92
C LEU A 231 -18.85 14.33 7.24
N LYS A 232 -19.80 14.54 8.16
CA LYS A 232 -20.23 15.85 8.65
C LYS A 232 -19.91 16.04 10.12
N ASP A 233 -19.58 17.27 10.51
CA ASP A 233 -19.52 17.65 11.91
C ASP A 233 -20.92 17.89 12.51
N ARG A 234 -20.97 18.21 13.81
CA ARG A 234 -22.21 18.54 14.53
C ARG A 234 -22.97 19.77 13.99
N PHE A 235 -22.30 20.62 13.19
CA PHE A 235 -22.87 21.81 12.58
C PHE A 235 -23.31 21.56 11.13
N GLY A 236 -23.11 20.35 10.61
CA GLY A 236 -23.49 19.95 9.26
C GLY A 236 -22.43 20.23 8.18
N ASN A 237 -21.24 20.73 8.56
CA ASN A 237 -20.15 21.00 7.61
C ASN A 237 -19.48 19.70 7.20
N TYR A 238 -19.11 19.58 5.91
CA TYR A 238 -18.33 18.45 5.44
C TYR A 238 -16.88 18.55 5.94
N VAL A 239 -16.45 17.55 6.71
CA VAL A 239 -15.13 17.54 7.37
C VAL A 239 -14.24 16.38 6.91
N GLY A 240 -14.80 15.45 6.14
CA GLY A 240 -14.05 14.31 5.63
C GLY A 240 -14.87 13.41 4.71
N ILE A 241 -14.28 12.26 4.40
CA ILE A 241 -14.90 11.19 3.62
C ILE A 241 -14.69 9.85 4.32
N LYS A 242 -15.60 8.91 4.08
CA LYS A 242 -15.32 7.49 4.26
C LYS A 242 -14.90 6.93 2.90
N SER A 243 -13.68 6.41 2.82
CA SER A 243 -13.16 5.77 1.62
C SER A 243 -13.19 4.25 1.78
N LYS A 244 -13.83 3.57 0.82
CA LYS A 244 -13.83 2.12 0.70
C LYS A 244 -12.70 1.69 -0.22
N LEU A 245 -11.74 0.95 0.32
CA LEU A 245 -10.63 0.37 -0.41
C LEU A 245 -10.88 -1.11 -0.64
N THR A 246 -10.87 -1.55 -1.90
CA THR A 246 -11.08 -2.95 -2.28
C THR A 246 -9.79 -3.51 -2.88
N VAL A 247 -9.27 -4.60 -2.32
CA VAL A 247 -8.06 -5.29 -2.82
C VAL A 247 -8.41 -6.14 -4.05
N SER A 248 -8.54 -5.47 -5.19
CA SER A 248 -8.92 -6.08 -6.48
C SER A 248 -7.89 -7.09 -7.03
N LYS A 249 -6.65 -7.07 -6.54
CA LYS A 249 -5.61 -8.06 -6.85
C LYS A 249 -4.65 -8.18 -5.68
N ASN A 250 -4.28 -9.42 -5.33
CA ASN A 250 -3.26 -9.70 -4.34
C ASN A 250 -2.50 -10.98 -4.74
N LYS A 251 -1.19 -10.87 -4.97
CA LYS A 251 -0.30 -12.01 -5.25
C LYS A 251 0.51 -12.46 -4.02
N VAL A 252 0.34 -11.79 -2.88
CA VAL A 252 1.13 -12.02 -1.66
C VAL A 252 0.29 -12.53 -0.49
N ALA A 253 -1.02 -12.33 -0.55
CA ALA A 253 -2.01 -12.94 0.34
C ALA A 253 -3.36 -13.09 -0.40
N ARG A 254 -4.43 -13.38 0.34
CA ARG A 254 -5.78 -13.53 -0.23
C ARG A 254 -6.25 -12.20 -0.85
N PRO A 255 -6.80 -12.20 -2.08
CA PRO A 255 -7.41 -11.01 -2.67
C PRO A 255 -8.80 -10.73 -2.09
N PHE A 256 -9.40 -9.61 -2.52
CA PHE A 256 -10.77 -9.18 -2.21
C PHE A 256 -11.04 -8.75 -0.76
N GLY A 257 -9.98 -8.49 0.01
CA GLY A 257 -10.11 -7.75 1.26
C GLY A 257 -10.72 -6.36 1.02
N VAL A 258 -11.48 -5.88 2.00
CA VAL A 258 -12.12 -4.55 1.97
C VAL A 258 -11.77 -3.82 3.25
N ALA A 259 -11.33 -2.57 3.12
CA ALA A 259 -11.08 -1.66 4.23
C ALA A 259 -11.96 -0.41 4.07
N PHE A 260 -12.44 0.12 5.19
CA PHE A 260 -13.11 1.42 5.24
C PHE A 260 -12.24 2.38 6.05
N LEU A 261 -11.85 3.47 5.43
CA LEU A 261 -10.97 4.48 5.99
C LEU A 261 -11.76 5.78 6.19
N GLU A 262 -11.81 6.29 7.42
CA GLU A 262 -12.31 7.63 7.69
C GLU A 262 -11.16 8.62 7.46
N ILE A 263 -11.29 9.48 6.45
CA ILE A 263 -10.28 10.45 6.05
C ILE A 263 -10.82 11.85 6.32
N MET A 264 -10.19 12.56 7.25
CA MET A 264 -10.47 13.96 7.55
C MET A 264 -9.67 14.87 6.62
N PHE A 265 -10.28 15.95 6.13
CA PHE A 265 -9.65 16.84 5.15
C PHE A 265 -8.43 17.60 5.70
N ASN A 266 -8.28 17.70 7.02
CA ASN A 266 -7.19 18.45 7.66
C ASN A 266 -6.06 17.59 8.25
N ARG A 267 -6.31 16.29 8.51
CA ARG A 267 -5.35 15.42 9.22
C ARG A 267 -5.15 14.03 8.63
N GLY A 268 -5.95 13.64 7.62
CA GLY A 268 -5.86 12.31 7.02
C GLY A 268 -6.68 11.24 7.74
N ILE A 269 -6.19 10.00 7.70
CA ILE A 269 -6.85 8.81 8.23
C ILE A 269 -6.97 8.90 9.75
N VAL A 270 -8.17 8.66 10.29
CA VAL A 270 -8.42 8.62 11.73
C VAL A 270 -7.99 7.27 12.32
N TYR A 271 -6.69 7.13 12.54
CA TYR A 271 -6.05 5.88 12.98
C TYR A 271 -6.61 5.35 14.30
N GLU A 272 -6.96 6.23 15.24
CA GLU A 272 -7.50 5.86 16.55
C GLU A 272 -8.83 5.12 16.44
N HIS A 273 -9.67 5.52 15.48
CA HIS A 273 -10.93 4.85 15.21
C HIS A 273 -10.68 3.42 14.71
N GLU A 274 -9.73 3.22 13.79
CA GLU A 274 -9.40 1.90 13.28
C GLU A 274 -8.88 0.96 14.39
N VAL A 275 -8.01 1.46 15.27
CA VAL A 275 -7.48 0.69 16.40
C VAL A 275 -8.63 0.19 17.28
N ILE A 276 -9.59 1.04 17.61
CA ILE A 276 -10.70 0.71 18.50
C ILE A 276 -11.68 -0.26 17.81
N GLU A 277 -12.01 -0.03 16.54
CA GLU A 277 -12.91 -0.91 15.79
C GLU A 277 -12.32 -2.31 15.64
N LEU A 278 -11.02 -2.42 15.33
CA LEU A 278 -10.33 -3.70 15.29
C LEU A 278 -10.16 -4.32 16.67
N ALA A 279 -9.91 -3.53 17.71
CA ALA A 279 -9.82 -4.05 19.08
C ALA A 279 -11.14 -4.68 19.53
N LEU A 280 -12.28 -4.10 19.14
CA LEU A 280 -13.61 -4.67 19.38
C LEU A 280 -13.84 -5.94 18.56
N LYS A 281 -13.53 -5.89 17.26
CA LYS A 281 -13.66 -7.03 16.33
C LYS A 281 -12.88 -8.26 16.80
N HIS A 282 -11.69 -8.03 17.36
CA HIS A 282 -10.75 -9.08 17.79
C HIS A 282 -10.80 -9.37 19.30
N ASN A 283 -11.84 -8.89 20.01
CA ASN A 283 -12.05 -9.09 21.45
C ASN A 283 -10.89 -8.63 22.37
N VAL A 284 -10.05 -7.69 21.90
CA VAL A 284 -9.04 -7.04 22.74
C VAL A 284 -9.70 -6.05 23.70
N VAL A 285 -10.65 -5.27 23.18
CA VAL A 285 -11.61 -4.50 23.98
C VAL A 285 -12.94 -5.22 23.88
N VAL A 286 -13.57 -5.50 25.01
CA VAL A 286 -14.86 -6.18 25.08
C VAL A 286 -15.94 -5.15 25.37
N ARG A 287 -17.04 -5.21 24.62
CA ARG A 287 -18.22 -4.38 24.85
C ARG A 287 -19.32 -5.21 25.52
N SER A 288 -19.80 -4.76 26.67
CA SER A 288 -20.95 -5.31 27.40
C SER A 288 -22.00 -4.21 27.54
N ASP A 289 -23.13 -4.33 26.83
CA ASP A 289 -24.13 -3.26 26.62
C ASP A 289 -23.51 -1.94 26.12
N ASN A 290 -23.35 -0.97 27.01
CA ASN A 290 -22.75 0.32 26.75
C ASN A 290 -21.39 0.50 27.46
N ALA A 291 -20.92 -0.51 28.20
CA ALA A 291 -19.63 -0.51 28.85
C ALA A 291 -18.56 -1.14 27.96
N TYR A 292 -17.36 -0.58 28.02
CA TYR A 292 -16.17 -1.06 27.32
C TYR A 292 -15.12 -1.47 28.36
N SER A 293 -14.56 -2.66 28.18
CA SER A 293 -13.60 -3.25 29.12
C SER A 293 -12.33 -3.69 28.39
N PHE A 294 -11.18 -3.54 29.05
CA PHE A 294 -9.87 -4.01 28.57
C PHE A 294 -9.20 -4.78 29.70
N LYS A 295 -8.71 -6.01 29.42
CA LYS A 295 -8.12 -6.91 30.45
C LYS A 295 -9.00 -7.04 31.71
N SER A 296 -10.30 -7.25 31.51
CA SER A 296 -11.32 -7.38 32.57
C SER A 296 -11.54 -6.13 33.45
N GLN A 297 -11.00 -4.96 33.08
CA GLN A 297 -11.27 -3.69 33.74
C GLN A 297 -12.17 -2.83 32.88
N ASN A 298 -13.22 -2.25 33.46
CA ASN A 298 -14.07 -1.30 32.76
C ASN A 298 -13.30 0.01 32.51
N ILE A 299 -13.18 0.41 31.25
CA ILE A 299 -12.42 1.60 30.83
C ILE A 299 -13.31 2.77 30.43
N ALA A 300 -14.53 2.53 29.94
CA ALA A 300 -15.46 3.59 29.56
C ALA A 300 -16.92 3.09 29.51
N ILE A 301 -17.86 4.03 29.60
CA ILE A 301 -19.29 3.82 29.32
C ILE A 301 -19.67 4.77 28.17
N GLY A 302 -20.01 4.22 27.01
CA GLY A 302 -20.27 4.95 25.77
C GLY A 302 -19.04 5.09 24.84
N LYS A 303 -19.28 5.02 23.53
CA LYS A 303 -18.23 5.11 22.48
C LYS A 303 -17.46 6.45 22.56
N GLU A 304 -18.17 7.57 22.75
CA GLU A 304 -17.54 8.89 22.89
C GLU A 304 -16.62 8.96 24.11
N LYS A 305 -17.07 8.41 25.24
CA LYS A 305 -16.25 8.35 26.45
C LYS A 305 -15.02 7.48 26.25
N LEU A 306 -15.14 6.36 25.54
CA LEU A 306 -13.99 5.51 25.19
C LEU A 306 -12.92 6.32 24.44
N PHE A 307 -13.30 7.08 23.41
CA PHE A 307 -12.36 7.94 22.70
C PHE A 307 -11.72 8.99 23.61
N SER A 308 -12.50 9.67 24.48
CA SER A 308 -11.93 10.64 25.42
C SER A 308 -10.92 10.00 26.39
N VAL A 309 -11.22 8.81 26.92
CA VAL A 309 -10.34 8.10 27.87
C VAL A 309 -9.04 7.68 27.19
N LEU A 310 -9.12 7.21 25.94
CA LEU A 310 -7.94 6.79 25.19
C LEU A 310 -7.09 7.97 24.71
N ALA A 311 -7.70 9.12 24.44
CA ALA A 311 -6.98 10.37 24.18
C ALA A 311 -6.26 10.90 25.42
N GLU A 312 -6.88 10.79 26.61
CA GLU A 312 -6.30 11.21 27.89
C GLU A 312 -5.24 10.22 28.43
N LYS A 313 -5.27 8.95 28.00
CA LYS A 313 -4.38 7.89 28.46
C LYS A 313 -3.60 7.24 27.30
N PRO A 314 -2.56 7.90 26.76
CA PRO A 314 -1.81 7.40 25.61
C PRO A 314 -1.15 6.03 25.86
N GLU A 315 -0.72 5.74 27.09
CA GLU A 315 -0.16 4.43 27.45
C GLU A 315 -1.18 3.30 27.32
N LEU A 316 -2.44 3.55 27.71
CA LEU A 316 -3.53 2.57 27.57
C LEU A 316 -3.86 2.35 26.08
N PHE A 317 -3.93 3.44 25.31
CA PHE A 317 -4.12 3.35 23.86
C PHE A 317 -3.01 2.53 23.19
N GLU A 318 -1.75 2.75 23.58
CA GLU A 318 -0.61 1.99 23.06
C GLU A 318 -0.72 0.49 23.41
N GLN A 319 -1.09 0.15 24.64
CA GLN A 319 -1.29 -1.26 25.04
C GLN A 319 -2.40 -1.94 24.23
N ILE A 320 -3.53 -1.27 24.03
CA ILE A 320 -4.64 -1.79 23.20
C ILE A 320 -4.14 -1.98 21.77
N LYS A 321 -3.52 -0.97 21.19
CA LYS A 321 -2.99 -1.01 19.81
C LYS A 321 -2.02 -2.18 19.61
N GLN A 322 -1.05 -2.37 20.49
CA GLN A 322 -0.05 -3.44 20.35
C GLN A 322 -0.69 -4.83 20.43
N LEU A 323 -1.64 -5.04 21.35
CA LEU A 323 -2.37 -6.30 21.43
C LEU A 323 -3.27 -6.53 20.20
N THR A 324 -3.95 -5.48 19.73
CA THR A 324 -4.76 -5.54 18.49
C THR A 324 -3.92 -5.92 17.29
N ILE A 325 -2.75 -5.29 17.09
CA ILE A 325 -1.82 -5.63 15.99
C ILE A 325 -1.38 -7.09 16.11
N LYS A 326 -1.03 -7.57 17.31
CA LYS A 326 -0.62 -8.95 17.53
C LYS A 326 -1.73 -9.95 17.19
N GLN A 327 -2.98 -9.61 17.51
CA GLN A 327 -4.13 -10.47 17.24
C GLN A 327 -4.47 -10.54 15.74
N ILE A 328 -4.34 -9.43 15.01
CA ILE A 328 -4.56 -9.38 13.55
C ILE A 328 -3.58 -10.28 12.78
N HIS A 329 -2.31 -10.31 13.21
CA HIS A 329 -1.26 -11.10 12.54
C HIS A 329 -1.17 -12.55 13.03
N SER A 330 -1.93 -12.92 14.06
CA SER A 330 -1.94 -14.30 14.52
C SER A 330 -2.67 -15.16 13.48
N PRO A 331 -2.13 -16.34 13.08
CA PRO A 331 -2.85 -17.23 12.18
C PRO A 331 -4.22 -17.56 12.81
N PRO A 332 -5.29 -17.66 12.00
CA PRO A 332 -6.57 -18.07 12.53
C PRO A 332 -6.39 -19.40 13.28
N PRO A 333 -7.08 -19.62 14.41
CA PRO A 333 -7.04 -20.91 15.08
C PRO A 333 -7.39 -22.01 14.06
N PRO A 334 -6.76 -23.20 14.15
CA PRO A 334 -7.12 -24.30 13.27
C PRO A 334 -8.63 -24.50 13.32
N ALA A 335 -9.26 -24.58 12.14
CA ALA A 335 -10.69 -24.87 12.06
C ALA A 335 -10.95 -26.19 12.79
N SER A 336 -11.80 -26.14 13.82
CA SER A 336 -12.24 -27.29 14.62
C SER A 336 -13.04 -28.29 13.78
#